data_AF-A0A7X8XIL8-F1
#
_entry.id   AF-A0A7X8XIL8-F1
#
_cell.length_a   1.000
_cell.length_b   1.000
_cell.length_c   1.000
_cell.angle_alpha   90.00
_cell.angle_beta   90.00
_cell.angle_gamma   90.00
#
_symmetry.space_group_name_H-M   'P 1'
#
loop_
_entity.id
_entity.type
_entity.pdbx_description
1 polymer ?
#
loop_
_entity_poly.entity_id
_entity_poly.type
_entity_poly.pdbx_seq_one_letter_code
_entity_poly.pdbx_strand_id
1 'polypeptide(L)'
;MGKAIITFANGEKLEVSAGQYLATIVKVELDSGASVGEGRIEQIGYHVSDGLIPDLVQIISTCEYFRLLESADKVYKSSAVVSIENI
;
A
#
# COMPACT_ATOMS: atom_id res chain seq x y z
N MET A 1 -5.85 -9.65 -15.82
CA MET A 1 -5.85 -8.77 -14.63
C MET A 1 -4.47 -8.16 -14.53
N GLY A 2 -4.37 -6.85 -14.31
CA GLY A 2 -3.07 -6.17 -14.24
C GLY A 2 -2.32 -6.50 -12.96
N LYS A 3 -0.99 -6.46 -13.04
CA LYS A 3 -0.08 -6.64 -11.93
C LYS A 3 0.93 -5.51 -11.90
N ALA A 4 1.53 -5.28 -10.74
CA ALA A 4 2.62 -4.33 -10.58
C ALA A 4 3.61 -4.82 -9.53
N ILE A 5 4.84 -4.30 -9.61
CA ILE A 5 5.87 -4.49 -8.60
C ILE A 5 6.13 -3.15 -7.93
N ILE A 6 6.02 -3.13 -6.61
CA ILE A 6 6.48 -2.03 -5.75
C ILE A 6 7.90 -2.38 -5.28
N THR A 7 8.88 -1.53 -5.59
CA THR A 7 10.27 -1.71 -5.14
C THR A 7 10.57 -0.74 -4.00
N PHE A 8 11.11 -1.27 -2.91
CA PHE A 8 11.47 -0.49 -1.72
C PHE A 8 12.97 -0.17 -1.68
N ALA A 9 13.34 0.83 -0.89
CA ALA A 9 14.72 1.32 -0.76
C ALA A 9 15.72 0.26 -0.24
N ASN A 10 15.24 -0.77 0.45
CA ASN A 10 16.04 -1.91 0.89
C ASN A 10 16.21 -2.99 -0.21
N GLY A 11 15.72 -2.75 -1.43
CA GLY A 11 15.74 -3.70 -2.53
C GLY A 11 14.63 -4.76 -2.48
N GLU A 12 13.80 -4.75 -1.44
CA GLU A 12 12.63 -5.61 -1.36
C GLU A 12 11.63 -5.28 -2.47
N LYS A 13 10.95 -6.30 -2.99
CA LYS A 13 9.90 -6.19 -3.98
C LYS A 13 8.60 -6.78 -3.44
N LEU A 14 7.50 -6.05 -3.64
CA LEU A 14 6.15 -6.52 -3.39
C LEU A 14 5.40 -6.59 -4.72
N GLU A 15 5.04 -7.80 -5.13
CA GLU A 15 4.12 -8.00 -6.25
C GLU A 15 2.69 -7.78 -5.76
N VAL A 16 1.93 -6.97 -6.51
CA VAL A 16 0.51 -6.71 -6.27
C VAL A 16 -0.29 -6.95 -7.55
N SER A 17 -1.54 -7.33 -7.38
CA SER A 17 -2.50 -7.61 -8.45
C SER A 17 -3.74 -6.74 -8.28
N ALA A 18 -4.35 -6.36 -9.40
CA ALA A 18 -5.65 -5.71 -9.38
C ALA A 18 -6.66 -6.58 -8.64
N GLY A 19 -7.46 -5.96 -7.76
CA GLY A 19 -8.46 -6.62 -6.93
C GLY A 19 -7.98 -7.02 -5.53
N GLN A 20 -6.67 -7.00 -5.25
CA GLN A 20 -6.15 -7.17 -3.88
C GLN A 20 -6.45 -5.95 -3.01
N TYR A 21 -6.35 -6.11 -1.70
CA TYR A 21 -6.67 -5.04 -0.75
C TYR A 21 -5.47 -4.58 0.07
N LEU A 22 -5.30 -3.26 0.17
CA LEU A 22 -4.32 -2.62 1.04
C LEU A 22 -5.04 -1.99 2.23
N ALA A 23 -4.58 -2.30 3.44
CA ALA A 23 -4.98 -1.60 4.64
C ALA A 23 -3.93 -0.54 4.99
N THR A 24 -4.35 0.72 5.14
CA THR A 24 -3.48 1.75 5.69
C THR A 24 -3.36 1.59 7.19
N ILE A 25 -2.24 2.02 7.77
CA ILE A 25 -2.03 2.03 9.22
C ILE A 25 -1.98 3.49 9.68
N VAL A 26 -2.78 3.81 10.68
CA VAL A 26 -2.93 5.18 11.20
C VAL A 26 -2.57 5.25 12.67
N LYS A 27 -1.96 6.37 13.07
CA LYS A 27 -1.79 6.73 14.47
C LYS A 27 -3.10 7.30 15.00
N VAL A 28 -3.53 6.81 16.15
CA VAL A 28 -4.71 7.31 16.86
C VAL A 28 -4.25 7.88 18.20
N GLU A 29 -4.52 9.15 18.44
CA GLU A 29 -4.30 9.78 19.75
C GLU A 29 -5.52 9.50 20.63
N LEU A 30 -5.30 8.84 21.76
CA LEU A 30 -6.31 8.58 22.78
C LEU A 30 -5.92 9.32 24.06
N ASP A 31 -6.89 9.53 24.96
CA ASP A 31 -6.62 10.12 26.28
C ASP A 31 -5.60 9.31 27.10
N SER A 32 -5.51 8.00 26.84
CA SER A 32 -4.54 7.09 27.46
C SER A 32 -3.16 7.06 26.76
N GLY A 33 -2.96 7.86 25.72
CA GLY A 33 -1.76 7.91 24.89
C GLY A 33 -1.98 7.50 23.44
N ALA A 34 -0.89 7.45 22.67
CA ALA A 34 -0.93 7.07 21.27
C ALA A 34 -1.09 5.56 21.06
N SER A 35 -1.95 5.19 20.12
CA SER A 35 -2.09 3.82 19.61
C SER A 35 -1.91 3.79 18.09
N VAL A 36 -1.75 2.59 17.53
CA VAL A 36 -1.79 2.35 16.09
C VAL A 36 -2.93 1.41 15.77
N GLY A 37 -3.63 1.69 14.67
CA GLY A 37 -4.75 0.88 14.22
C GLY A 37 -4.81 0.82 12.70
N GLU A 38 -5.68 -0.05 12.21
CA GLU A 38 -6.04 -0.05 10.80
C GLU A 38 -6.84 1.21 10.47
N GLY A 39 -6.43 1.87 9.39
CA GLY A 39 -7.14 2.98 8.79
C GLY A 39 -8.14 2.47 7.76
N ARG A 40 -8.02 3.00 6.54
CA ARG A 40 -8.90 2.64 5.43
C ARG A 40 -8.38 1.38 4.72
N ILE A 41 -9.32 0.61 4.21
CA ILE A 41 -9.06 -0.55 3.35
C ILE A 41 -9.41 -0.14 1.92
N GLU A 42 -8.44 -0.21 1.03
CA GLU A 42 -8.57 0.20 -0.38
C GLU A 42 -8.32 -1.02 -1.28
N GLN A 43 -9.20 -1.23 -2.26
CA GLN A 43 -8.99 -2.23 -3.30
C GLN A 43 -8.09 -1.65 -4.38
N ILE A 44 -7.06 -2.39 -4.81
CA ILE A 44 -6.19 -2.00 -5.92
C ILE A 44 -6.99 -2.08 -7.22
N GLY A 45 -7.37 -0.91 -7.74
CA GLY A 45 -8.05 -0.71 -9.00
C GLY A 45 -7.14 -0.91 -10.22
N TYR A 46 -7.77 -1.19 -11.35
CA TYR A 46 -7.11 -1.23 -12.66
C TYR A 46 -7.56 -0.03 -13.49
N HIS A 47 -6.64 0.88 -13.79
CA HIS A 47 -6.86 1.95 -14.75
C HIS A 47 -6.65 1.41 -16.18
N VAL A 48 -7.61 1.65 -17.07
CA VAL A 48 -7.62 1.07 -18.43
C VAL A 48 -6.42 1.50 -19.29
N SER A 49 -5.84 2.66 -19.01
CA SER A 49 -4.72 3.21 -19.79
C SER A 49 -3.37 3.06 -19.10
N ASP A 50 -3.34 3.04 -17.77
CA ASP A 50 -2.10 3.20 -16.98
C ASP A 50 -1.84 2.03 -16.02
N GLY A 51 -2.64 0.96 -16.13
CA GLY A 51 -2.54 -0.21 -15.27
C GLY A 51 -2.85 0.14 -13.81
N LEU A 52 -1.99 -0.27 -12.89
CA LEU A 52 -2.21 -0.13 -11.45
C LEU A 52 -1.57 1.14 -10.88
N ILE A 53 -0.72 1.82 -11.66
CA ILE A 53 0.13 2.92 -11.16
C ILE A 53 -0.69 4.05 -10.53
N PRO A 54 -1.76 4.61 -11.16
CA PRO A 54 -2.47 5.74 -10.58
C PRO A 54 -3.06 5.43 -9.20
N ASP A 55 -3.65 4.24 -9.07
CA ASP A 55 -4.33 3.84 -7.85
C ASP A 55 -3.33 3.51 -6.73
N LEU A 56 -2.25 2.78 -7.04
CA LEU A 56 -1.17 2.53 -6.09
C LEU A 56 -0.52 3.82 -5.59
N VAL A 57 -0.24 4.77 -6.48
CA VAL A 57 0.33 6.08 -6.11
C VAL A 57 -0.66 6.85 -5.22
N GLN A 58 -1.95 6.86 -5.54
CA GLN A 58 -2.98 7.49 -4.72
C GLN A 58 -3.02 6.89 -3.30
N ILE A 59 -3.03 5.56 -3.17
CA ILE A 59 -3.09 4.87 -1.87
C ILE A 59 -1.82 5.15 -1.05
N ILE A 60 -0.65 4.94 -1.66
CA ILE A 60 0.66 5.07 -0.98
C ILE A 60 0.93 6.51 -0.56
N SER A 61 0.59 7.49 -1.39
CA SER A 61 0.84 8.91 -1.10
C SER A 61 0.02 9.47 0.05
N THR A 62 -1.03 8.77 0.48
CA THR A 62 -1.98 9.27 1.49
C THR A 62 -1.93 8.48 2.80
N CYS A 63 -0.92 7.64 3.02
CA CYS A 63 -0.66 6.96 4.29
C CYS A 63 0.83 6.89 4.60
N GLU A 64 1.22 6.82 5.88
CA GLU A 64 2.63 6.63 6.27
C GLU A 64 3.05 5.16 6.15
N TYR A 65 2.14 4.26 6.51
CA TYR A 65 2.33 2.83 6.52
C TYR A 65 1.12 2.13 5.91
N PHE A 66 1.36 1.00 5.26
CA PHE A 66 0.33 0.16 4.68
C PHE A 66 0.72 -1.32 4.74
N ARG A 67 -0.27 -2.21 4.62
CA ARG A 67 -0.05 -3.65 4.50
C ARG A 67 -0.97 -4.25 3.46
N LEU A 68 -0.56 -5.37 2.90
CA LEU A 68 -1.43 -6.21 2.07
C LEU A 68 -2.30 -7.05 3.00
N LEU A 69 -3.61 -7.05 2.82
CA LEU A 69 -4.53 -7.80 3.69
C LEU A 69 -4.32 -9.31 3.59
N GLU A 70 -3.91 -9.79 2.42
CA GLU A 70 -3.54 -11.18 2.16
C GLU A 70 -2.20 -11.59 2.80
N SER A 71 -1.41 -10.62 3.31
CA SER A 71 -0.14 -10.85 4.00
C SER A 71 -0.08 -10.06 5.31
N ALA A 72 -0.81 -10.57 6.31
CA ALA A 72 -1.06 -9.85 7.56
C ALA A 72 0.19 -9.59 8.42
N ASP A 73 1.28 -10.33 8.17
CA ASP A 73 2.48 -10.35 9.01
C ASP A 73 3.51 -9.27 8.65
N LYS A 74 3.22 -8.42 7.66
CA LYS A 74 4.17 -7.41 7.16
C LYS A 74 3.53 -6.07 6.91
N VAL A 75 4.20 -5.02 7.38
CA VAL A 75 3.85 -3.62 7.14
C VAL A 75 4.97 -2.96 6.35
N TYR A 76 4.58 -2.11 5.40
CA TYR A 76 5.45 -1.34 4.53
C TYR A 76 5.36 0.14 4.88
N LYS A 77 6.47 0.86 4.78
CA LYS A 77 6.52 2.31 4.94
C LYS A 77 6.39 2.96 3.56
N SER A 78 5.43 3.86 3.37
CA SER A 78 5.19 4.53 2.09
C SER A 78 6.40 5.31 1.61
N SER A 79 7.12 5.98 2.52
CA SER A 79 8.33 6.73 2.19
C SER A 79 9.51 5.86 1.75
N ALA A 80 9.43 4.54 1.92
CA ALA A 80 10.46 3.60 1.45
C ALA A 80 10.21 3.12 0.03
N VAL A 81 9.05 3.43 -0.59
CA VAL A 81 8.76 3.09 -1.98
C VAL A 81 9.64 3.93 -2.90
N VAL A 82 10.39 3.27 -3.77
CA VAL A 82 11.29 3.90 -4.74
C VAL A 82 10.69 3.89 -6.14
N SER A 83 10.02 2.80 -6.52
CA SER A 83 9.38 2.69 -7.83
C SER A 83 8.16 1.77 -7.80
N ILE A 84 7.27 1.98 -8.77
CA ILE A 84 6.11 1.15 -9.07
C ILE A 84 6.13 0.88 -10.58
N GLU A 85 6.09 -0.39 -10.98
CA GLU A 85 6.18 -0.82 -12.37
C GLU A 85 5.05 -1.80 -12.69
N ASN A 86 4.27 -1.53 -13.75
CA ASN A 86 3.29 -2.50 -14.26
C ASN A 86 4.03 -3.69 -14.90
N ILE A 87 3.51 -4.90 -14.72
CA ILE A 87 4.03 -6.15 -15.30
C ILE A 87 2.95 -6.96 -16.02
#